data_AF-A0A431ML94-F1
#
_entry.id   AF-A0A431ML94-F1
#
_cell.length_a   1.000
_cell.length_b   1.000
_cell.length_c   1.000
_cell.angle_alpha   90.00
_cell.angle_beta   90.00
_cell.angle_gamma   90.00
#
_symmetry.space_group_name_H-M   'P 1'
#
loop_
_entity.id
_entity.type
_entity.pdbx_description
1 polymer ?
#
loop_
_entity_poly.entity_id
_entity_poly.type
_entity_poly.pdbx_seq_one_letter_code
_entity_poly.pdbx_strand_id
1 'polypeptide(L)'
;MPKQQVLPFIAGILLLCATGNLMQNQTLDWYGVKLLYVNKVVGEPDPKLVDCNYIEGYIAYEESILVVQANSFDTAYQKAQAVAKENEEDYQNIYGQTVQVKYYDAVDCYLIGETQELSLQDGVEVYSRLIDSNAAEEPKALLERLYPISDKPKFLLLNREFSRSISKKSA
;
A
#
# COMPACT_ATOMS: atom_id res chain seq x y z
N MET A 1 69.98 51.38 -28.60
CA MET A 1 68.83 50.47 -28.40
C MET A 1 68.47 50.46 -26.92
N PRO A 2 67.34 51.08 -26.52
CA PRO A 2 66.93 51.20 -25.12
C PRO A 2 65.93 50.11 -24.70
N LYS A 3 65.81 49.94 -23.38
CA LYS A 3 64.99 48.95 -22.64
C LYS A 3 63.53 49.39 -22.47
N GLN A 4 62.73 48.37 -22.12
CA GLN A 4 61.65 48.36 -21.10
C GLN A 4 60.17 48.50 -21.51
N GLN A 5 59.45 47.42 -21.14
CA GLN A 5 58.15 47.32 -20.45
C GLN A 5 56.94 48.08 -21.02
N VAL A 6 55.92 47.30 -21.38
CA VAL A 6 54.51 47.72 -21.35
C VAL A 6 53.69 46.64 -20.62
N LEU A 7 52.90 47.10 -19.66
CA LEU A 7 51.98 46.38 -18.76
C LEU A 7 50.75 45.82 -19.51
N PRO A 8 50.04 44.79 -19.01
CA PRO A 8 48.70 44.50 -19.46
C PRO A 8 47.67 45.33 -18.67
N PHE A 9 46.76 45.98 -19.39
CA PHE A 9 45.60 46.70 -18.83
C PHE A 9 44.31 46.02 -19.33
N ILE A 10 43.55 45.47 -18.37
CA ILE A 10 42.09 45.42 -18.26
C ILE A 10 41.28 44.66 -19.33
N ALA A 11 40.57 43.61 -18.91
CA ALA A 11 39.10 43.65 -18.76
C ALA A 11 38.60 42.30 -18.21
N GLY A 12 37.87 42.36 -17.09
CA GLY A 12 37.22 41.22 -16.49
C GLY A 12 36.11 40.66 -17.37
N ILE A 13 35.98 39.34 -17.37
CA ILE A 13 34.70 38.67 -17.60
C ILE A 13 34.45 37.85 -16.34
N LEU A 14 33.41 38.27 -15.63
CA LEU A 14 32.73 37.49 -14.59
C LEU A 14 32.36 36.14 -15.22
N LEU A 15 33.05 35.06 -14.83
CA LEU A 15 32.55 33.72 -15.09
C LEU A 15 31.47 33.45 -14.04
N LEU A 16 30.24 33.81 -14.37
CA LEU A 16 29.07 33.32 -13.65
C LEU A 16 29.00 31.80 -13.94
N CYS A 17 29.62 31.00 -13.08
CA CYS A 17 29.30 29.58 -12.99
C CYS A 17 27.84 29.51 -12.55
N ALA A 18 26.92 29.49 -13.51
CA ALA A 18 25.59 28.98 -13.26
C ALA A 18 25.75 27.48 -13.00
N THR A 19 26.03 27.13 -11.73
CA THR A 19 25.60 25.86 -11.17
C THR A 19 24.08 25.91 -11.15
N GLY A 20 23.48 25.75 -12.33
CA GLY A 20 22.10 25.34 -12.45
C GLY A 20 22.05 23.97 -11.80
N ASN A 21 21.70 23.93 -10.52
CA ASN A 21 21.06 22.76 -9.95
C ASN A 21 19.90 22.45 -10.89
N LEU A 22 20.11 21.49 -11.78
CA LEU A 22 19.03 20.71 -12.36
C LEU A 22 18.45 19.91 -11.20
N MET A 23 17.69 20.60 -10.32
CA MET A 23 16.64 19.92 -9.59
C MET A 23 15.68 19.47 -10.69
N GLN A 24 15.87 18.24 -11.18
CA GLN A 24 14.79 17.56 -11.87
C GLN A 24 13.60 17.67 -10.93
N ASN A 25 12.59 18.41 -11.35
CA ASN A 25 11.34 18.51 -10.63
C ASN A 25 10.77 17.10 -10.68
N GLN A 26 11.05 16.29 -9.66
CA GLN A 26 10.69 14.87 -9.67
C GLN A 26 9.17 14.81 -9.71
N THR A 27 8.66 14.36 -10.84
CA THR A 27 7.24 14.15 -11.04
C THR A 27 6.80 13.05 -10.09
N LEU A 28 5.71 13.31 -9.36
CA LEU A 28 5.05 12.28 -8.58
C LEU A 28 4.13 11.54 -9.52
N ASP A 29 4.10 10.22 -9.45
CA ASP A 29 3.15 9.37 -10.16
C ASP A 29 2.32 8.58 -9.17
N TRP A 30 1.22 7.99 -9.66
CA TRP A 30 0.30 7.22 -8.84
C TRP A 30 0.67 5.74 -8.91
N TYR A 31 0.85 5.14 -7.74
CA TYR A 31 1.16 3.73 -7.58
C TYR A 31 0.07 3.05 -6.76
N GLY A 32 -0.26 1.82 -7.12
CA GLY A 32 -1.04 0.91 -6.29
C GLY A 32 -0.10 -0.05 -5.59
N VAL A 33 -0.10 -0.04 -4.26
CA VAL A 33 0.69 -0.98 -3.45
C VAL A 33 -0.25 -1.99 -2.84
N LYS A 34 -0.03 -3.27 -3.14
CA LYS A 34 -0.76 -4.38 -2.56
C LYS A 34 -0.20 -4.72 -1.19
N LEU A 35 -1.04 -4.60 -0.18
CA LEU A 35 -0.73 -4.84 1.22
C LEU A 35 -1.45 -6.10 1.69
N LEU A 36 -0.77 -6.89 2.51
CA LEU A 36 -1.33 -8.04 3.19
C LEU A 36 -1.41 -7.74 4.68
N TYR A 37 -2.59 -7.98 5.27
CA TYR A 37 -2.82 -7.91 6.70
C TYR A 37 -3.19 -9.28 7.23
N VAL A 38 -2.82 -9.54 8.48
CA VAL A 38 -3.28 -10.70 9.24
C VAL A 38 -4.29 -10.26 10.29
N ASN A 39 -5.44 -10.93 10.31
CA ASN A 39 -6.49 -10.78 11.30
C ASN A 39 -6.43 -11.99 12.22
N LYS A 40 -5.90 -11.81 13.44
CA LYS A 40 -5.75 -12.88 14.43
C LYS A 40 -6.72 -12.67 15.58
N VAL A 41 -7.55 -13.67 15.86
CA VAL A 41 -8.44 -13.67 17.02
C VAL A 41 -7.68 -14.22 18.23
N VAL A 42 -7.69 -13.50 19.35
CA VAL A 42 -6.99 -13.85 20.58
C VAL A 42 -7.88 -13.70 21.81
N GLY A 43 -7.60 -14.51 22.83
CA GLY A 43 -8.39 -14.59 24.06
C GLY A 43 -9.49 -15.65 24.00
N GLU A 44 -10.09 -15.95 25.15
CA GLU A 44 -11.19 -16.89 25.27
C GLU A 44 -12.52 -16.23 24.90
N PRO A 45 -13.42 -16.91 24.16
CA PRO A 45 -14.74 -16.36 23.87
C PRO A 45 -15.63 -16.35 25.13
N ASP A 46 -16.60 -15.44 25.19
CA ASP A 46 -17.69 -15.54 26.18
C ASP A 46 -18.54 -16.78 25.85
N PRO A 47 -18.62 -17.79 26.76
CA PRO A 47 -19.39 -19.01 26.52
C PRO A 47 -20.87 -18.79 26.22
N LYS A 48 -21.43 -17.63 26.60
CA LYS A 48 -22.83 -17.27 26.34
C LYS A 48 -23.07 -16.74 24.93
N LEU A 49 -22.00 -16.30 24.25
CA LEU A 49 -22.06 -15.72 22.90
C LEU A 49 -21.68 -16.73 21.81
N VAL A 50 -21.04 -17.85 22.18
CA VAL A 50 -20.64 -18.91 21.26
C VAL A 50 -21.86 -19.57 20.62
N ASP A 51 -21.82 -19.72 19.29
CA ASP A 51 -22.86 -20.34 18.48
C ASP A 51 -22.25 -21.32 17.45
N CYS A 52 -23.07 -21.83 16.52
CA CYS A 52 -22.62 -22.76 15.49
C CYS A 52 -21.64 -22.15 14.46
N ASN A 53 -21.44 -20.82 14.49
CA ASN A 53 -20.54 -20.12 13.58
C ASN A 53 -19.15 -19.87 14.19
N TYR A 54 -18.97 -20.16 15.48
CA TYR A 54 -17.68 -20.02 16.14
C TYR A 54 -16.66 -20.98 15.56
N ILE A 55 -15.44 -20.48 15.34
CA ILE A 55 -14.30 -21.25 14.85
C ILE A 55 -13.14 -20.99 15.81
N GLU A 56 -12.70 -22.04 16.50
CA GLU A 56 -11.54 -21.99 17.39
C GLU A 56 -10.27 -21.70 16.59
N GLY A 57 -9.41 -20.82 17.13
CA GLY A 57 -8.13 -20.48 16.50
C GLY A 57 -8.24 -19.77 15.14
N TYR A 58 -9.37 -19.08 14.88
CA TYR A 58 -9.61 -18.42 13.60
C TYR A 58 -8.53 -17.37 13.26
N ILE A 59 -7.99 -17.49 12.04
CA ILE A 59 -7.07 -16.54 11.43
C ILE A 59 -7.54 -16.24 10.01
N ALA A 60 -7.42 -14.99 9.58
CA ALA A 60 -7.70 -14.60 8.21
C ALA A 60 -6.64 -13.64 7.69
N TYR A 61 -6.42 -13.69 6.38
CA TYR A 61 -5.57 -12.73 5.67
C TYR A 61 -6.44 -11.82 4.82
N GLU A 62 -6.10 -10.54 4.81
CA GLU A 62 -6.77 -9.50 4.02
C GLU A 62 -5.76 -8.90 3.06
N GLU A 63 -6.04 -9.02 1.76
CA GLU A 63 -5.34 -8.27 0.72
C GLU A 63 -6.06 -6.93 0.53
N SER A 64 -5.31 -5.83 0.56
CA SER A 64 -5.79 -4.50 0.21
C SER A 64 -4.86 -3.83 -0.79
N ILE A 65 -5.37 -2.88 -1.57
CA ILE A 65 -4.57 -2.07 -2.49
C ILE A 65 -4.64 -0.63 -1.98
N LEU A 66 -3.48 -0.07 -1.64
CA LEU A 66 -3.34 1.32 -1.23
C LEU A 66 -2.78 2.14 -2.39
N VAL A 67 -3.49 3.21 -2.73
CA VAL A 67 -3.03 4.18 -3.73
C VAL A 67 -2.12 5.21 -3.08
N VAL A 68 -0.93 5.42 -3.63
CA VAL A 68 0.07 6.38 -3.13
C VAL A 68 0.67 7.20 -4.26
N GLN A 69 0.98 8.47 -3.99
CA GLN A 69 1.82 9.27 -4.87
C GLN A 69 3.29 9.12 -4.49
N ALA A 70 4.15 8.82 -5.45
CA ALA A 70 5.58 8.65 -5.22
C ALA A 70 6.38 9.00 -6.48
N ASN A 71 7.69 9.19 -6.33
CA ASN A 71 8.62 9.41 -7.45
C ASN A 71 9.31 8.11 -7.91
N SER A 72 9.01 6.97 -7.26
CA SER A 72 9.56 5.66 -7.55
C SER A 72 8.76 4.57 -6.83
N PHE A 73 8.91 3.32 -7.29
CA PHE A 73 8.35 2.15 -6.62
C PHE A 73 8.85 2.00 -5.17
N ASP A 74 10.14 2.24 -4.90
CA ASP A 74 10.71 2.14 -3.56
C ASP A 74 10.06 3.14 -2.59
N THR A 75 9.92 4.40 -3.03
CA THR A 75 9.21 5.42 -2.25
C THR A 75 7.74 5.06 -2.05
N ALA A 76 7.08 4.47 -3.06
CA ALA A 76 5.70 4.01 -2.96
C ALA A 76 5.56 2.92 -1.89
N TYR A 77 6.43 1.90 -1.92
CA TYR A 77 6.48 0.86 -0.89
C TYR A 77 6.68 1.45 0.49
N GLN A 78 7.69 2.30 0.69
CA GLN A 78 7.98 2.91 2.00
C GLN A 78 6.78 3.67 2.55
N LYS A 79 6.13 4.50 1.72
CA LYS A 79 4.92 5.23 2.10
C LYS A 79 3.78 4.28 2.46
N ALA A 80 3.53 3.28 1.63
CA ALA A 80 2.44 2.35 1.86
C ALA A 80 2.64 1.50 3.12
N GLN A 81 3.87 1.06 3.40
CA GLN A 81 4.21 0.34 4.62
C GLN A 81 4.04 1.20 5.88
N ALA A 82 4.41 2.48 5.82
CA ALA A 82 4.19 3.40 6.93
C ALA A 82 2.69 3.55 7.23
N VAL A 83 1.88 3.81 6.20
CA VAL A 83 0.41 3.89 6.33
C VAL A 83 -0.18 2.56 6.82
N ALA A 84 0.32 1.43 6.33
CA ALA A 84 -0.16 0.11 6.76
C ALA A 84 0.07 -0.15 8.25
N LYS A 85 1.24 0.24 8.76
CA LYS A 85 1.58 0.15 10.19
C LYS A 85 0.74 1.09 11.05
N GLU A 86 0.46 2.29 10.56
CA GLU A 86 -0.44 3.24 11.24
C GLU A 86 -1.89 2.76 11.31
N ASN A 87 -2.31 1.95 10.33
CA ASN A 87 -3.65 1.37 10.23
C ASN A 87 -3.81 0.04 10.98
N GLU A 88 -2.76 -0.45 11.67
CA GLU A 88 -2.93 -1.58 12.58
C GLU A 88 -3.92 -1.21 13.68
N GLU A 89 -4.83 -2.13 13.99
CA GLU A 89 -5.86 -1.88 14.97
C GLU A 89 -6.25 -3.16 15.69
N ASP A 90 -6.73 -2.99 16.92
CA ASP A 90 -7.31 -4.05 17.71
C ASP A 90 -8.77 -3.67 18.01
N TYR A 91 -9.69 -4.63 17.87
CA TYR A 91 -11.11 -4.43 18.20
C TYR A 91 -11.73 -5.68 18.83
N GLN A 92 -12.90 -5.52 19.46
CA GLN A 92 -13.64 -6.64 20.04
C GLN A 92 -14.62 -7.22 19.03
N ASN A 93 -14.56 -8.53 18.77
CA ASN A 93 -15.55 -9.21 17.94
C ASN A 93 -16.84 -9.52 18.73
N ILE A 94 -17.79 -10.16 18.05
CA ILE A 94 -19.11 -10.51 18.61
C ILE A 94 -19.05 -11.56 19.73
N TYR A 95 -17.93 -12.25 19.89
CA TYR A 95 -17.73 -13.29 20.91
C TYR A 95 -16.96 -12.75 22.13
N GLY A 96 -16.70 -11.44 22.20
CA GLY A 96 -15.94 -10.81 23.28
C GLY A 96 -14.44 -11.07 23.22
N GLN A 97 -13.93 -11.50 22.07
CA GLN A 97 -12.50 -11.71 21.84
C GLN A 97 -11.88 -10.50 21.14
N THR A 98 -10.58 -10.32 21.35
CA THR A 98 -9.80 -9.31 20.62
C THR A 98 -9.43 -9.84 19.24
N VAL A 99 -9.76 -9.09 18.20
CA VAL A 99 -9.19 -9.26 16.86
C VAL A 99 -8.05 -8.28 16.68
N GLN A 100 -6.86 -8.81 16.41
CA GLN A 100 -5.67 -8.02 16.09
C GLN A 100 -5.51 -7.98 14.57
N VAL A 101 -5.60 -6.78 13.99
CA VAL A 101 -5.30 -6.53 12.58
C VAL A 101 -3.88 -5.99 12.49
N LYS A 102 -2.98 -6.79 11.93
CA LYS A 102 -1.55 -6.46 11.84
C LYS A 102 -1.09 -6.45 10.40
N TYR A 103 -0.26 -5.47 10.06
CA TYR A 103 0.39 -5.42 8.77
C TYR A 103 1.35 -6.61 8.67
N TYR A 104 1.23 -7.37 7.59
CA TYR A 104 2.08 -8.54 7.33
C TYR A 104 3.16 -8.20 6.32
N ASP A 105 2.80 -7.78 5.11
CA ASP A 105 3.77 -7.46 4.06
C ASP A 105 3.18 -6.59 2.94
N ALA A 106 4.04 -5.94 2.15
CA ALA A 106 3.70 -5.26 0.91
C ALA A 106 4.16 -6.14 -0.25
N VAL A 107 3.22 -6.85 -0.85
CA VAL A 107 3.50 -8.02 -1.71
C VAL A 107 3.60 -7.69 -3.20
N ASP A 108 3.13 -6.51 -3.60
CA ASP A 108 3.22 -6.05 -4.99
C ASP A 108 3.09 -4.51 -5.07
N CYS A 109 3.61 -3.91 -6.14
CA CYS A 109 3.49 -2.48 -6.41
C CYS A 109 3.51 -2.24 -7.91
N TYR A 110 2.52 -1.51 -8.41
CA TYR A 110 2.34 -1.23 -9.83
C TYR A 110 2.00 0.24 -10.07
N LEU A 111 2.46 0.75 -11.20
CA LEU A 111 2.15 2.10 -11.66
C LEU A 111 0.69 2.13 -12.12
N ILE A 112 -0.14 2.96 -11.48
CA ILE A 112 -1.52 3.23 -11.91
C ILE A 112 -1.52 4.25 -13.05
N GLY A 113 -0.60 5.22 -12.99
CA GLY A 113 -0.31 6.10 -14.10
C GLY A 113 0.43 7.37 -13.66
N GLU A 114 0.97 8.05 -14.66
CA GLU A 114 1.82 9.21 -14.47
C GLU A 114 0.99 10.47 -14.21
N THR A 115 1.31 11.30 -13.22
CA THR A 115 0.43 12.42 -12.83
C THR A 115 0.19 13.43 -13.95
N GLN A 116 1.14 13.56 -14.88
CA GLN A 116 1.02 14.49 -16.02
C GLN A 116 0.08 13.97 -17.10
N GLU A 117 -0.17 12.66 -17.14
CA GLU A 117 -0.95 11.98 -18.19
C GLU A 117 -2.16 11.21 -17.64
N LEU A 118 -2.35 11.17 -16.31
CA LEU A 118 -3.42 10.43 -15.68
C LEU A 118 -4.77 11.13 -15.89
N SER A 119 -5.39 10.85 -17.03
CA SER A 119 -6.84 10.92 -17.18
C SER A 119 -7.40 9.51 -16.96
N LEU A 120 -7.92 9.23 -15.77
CA LEU A 120 -8.70 8.02 -15.56
C LEU A 120 -9.97 8.13 -16.41
N GLN A 121 -10.00 7.38 -17.51
CA GLN A 121 -11.15 7.27 -18.41
C GLN A 121 -11.79 5.90 -18.25
N ASP A 122 -13.02 5.75 -18.74
CA ASP A 122 -13.68 4.45 -18.81
C ASP A 122 -12.82 3.45 -19.61
N GLY A 123 -12.66 2.24 -19.07
CA GLY A 123 -11.86 1.18 -19.69
C GLY A 123 -10.34 1.22 -19.45
N VAL A 124 -9.81 2.14 -18.66
CA VAL A 124 -8.37 2.13 -18.30
C VAL A 124 -8.05 0.95 -17.38
N GLU A 125 -7.11 0.09 -17.79
CA GLU A 125 -6.57 -0.95 -16.94
C GLU A 125 -5.59 -0.36 -15.93
N VAL A 126 -5.81 -0.64 -14.64
CA VAL A 126 -4.96 -0.15 -13.54
C VAL A 126 -4.13 -1.26 -12.87
N TYR A 127 -4.40 -2.52 -13.23
CA TYR A 127 -3.74 -3.69 -12.68
C TYR A 127 -4.02 -4.91 -13.56
N SER A 128 -2.98 -5.68 -13.85
CA SER A 128 -3.07 -7.02 -14.43
C SER A 128 -2.10 -7.96 -13.72
N ARG A 129 -2.46 -9.25 -13.70
CA ARG A 129 -1.68 -10.31 -13.06
C ARG A 129 -1.65 -11.53 -13.96
N LEU A 130 -0.46 -12.09 -14.13
CA LEU A 130 -0.28 -13.43 -14.68
C LEU A 130 -0.30 -14.46 -13.56
N ILE A 131 -1.06 -15.54 -13.76
CA ILE A 131 -1.18 -16.63 -12.80
C ILE A 131 -0.75 -17.91 -13.49
N ASP A 132 0.30 -18.53 -12.95
CA ASP A 132 0.73 -19.84 -13.40
C ASP A 132 -0.26 -20.92 -12.93
N SER A 133 -0.50 -21.88 -13.82
CA SER A 133 -1.35 -23.03 -13.58
C SER A 133 -0.78 -24.24 -14.32
N ASN A 134 -1.04 -25.44 -13.80
CA ASN A 134 -0.71 -26.68 -14.49
C ASN A 134 -1.69 -26.90 -15.65
N ALA A 135 -1.22 -27.40 -16.79
CA ALA A 135 -2.05 -27.71 -17.96
C ALA A 135 -3.21 -28.69 -17.67
N ALA A 136 -3.13 -29.47 -16.59
CA ALA A 136 -4.21 -30.37 -16.15
C ALA A 136 -5.20 -29.75 -15.14
N GLU A 137 -4.99 -28.51 -14.67
CA GLU A 137 -5.93 -27.82 -13.78
C GLU A 137 -7.08 -27.23 -14.62
N GLU A 138 -8.31 -27.66 -14.33
CA GLU A 138 -9.50 -27.12 -14.98
C GLU A 138 -9.71 -25.64 -14.58
N PRO A 139 -10.14 -24.75 -15.50
CA PRO A 139 -10.33 -23.33 -15.21
C PRO A 139 -11.23 -23.05 -14.00
N LYS A 140 -12.25 -23.89 -13.76
CA LYS A 140 -13.11 -23.76 -12.59
C LYS A 140 -12.36 -24.02 -11.29
N ALA A 141 -11.50 -25.04 -11.26
CA ALA A 141 -10.68 -25.36 -10.08
C ALA A 141 -9.67 -24.23 -9.80
N LEU A 142 -9.07 -23.67 -10.86
CA LEU A 142 -8.21 -22.49 -10.77
C LEU A 142 -8.95 -21.30 -10.15
N LEU A 143 -10.17 -21.01 -10.62
CA LEU A 143 -10.98 -19.91 -10.08
C LEU A 143 -11.40 -20.14 -8.63
N GLU A 144 -11.82 -21.35 -8.25
CA GLU A 144 -12.17 -21.69 -6.86
C GLU A 144 -10.97 -21.55 -5.92
N ARG A 145 -9.76 -21.87 -6.40
CA ARG A 145 -8.51 -21.70 -5.64
C ARG A 145 -8.14 -20.24 -5.45
N LEU A 146 -8.30 -19.40 -6.48
CA LEU A 146 -7.89 -17.99 -6.45
C LEU A 146 -8.94 -17.07 -5.80
N TYR A 147 -10.21 -17.40 -5.99
CA TYR A 147 -11.37 -16.64 -5.53
C TYR A 147 -12.29 -17.56 -4.75
N PRO A 148 -11.82 -18.13 -3.62
CA PRO A 148 -12.65 -19.01 -2.83
C PRO A 148 -13.88 -18.24 -2.34
N ILE A 149 -15.06 -18.69 -2.77
CA ILE A 149 -16.32 -18.23 -2.21
C ILE A 149 -16.42 -18.86 -0.83
N SER A 150 -16.13 -18.07 0.21
CA SER A 150 -16.35 -18.52 1.59
C SER A 150 -17.84 -18.46 1.88
N ASP A 151 -18.51 -19.61 1.86
CA ASP A 151 -19.89 -19.74 2.33
C ASP A 151 -20.02 -19.48 3.84
N LYS A 152 -18.89 -19.51 4.56
CA LYS A 152 -18.84 -19.18 5.98
C LYS A 152 -18.75 -17.67 6.15
N PRO A 153 -19.73 -17.04 6.83
CA PRO A 153 -19.64 -15.62 7.11
C PRO A 153 -18.48 -15.36 8.07
N LYS A 154 -17.77 -14.25 7.87
CA LYS A 154 -16.60 -13.87 8.67
C LYS A 154 -17.02 -13.31 10.05
N PHE A 155 -17.87 -14.04 10.78
CA PHE A 155 -18.50 -13.61 12.03
C PHE A 155 -17.48 -13.19 13.09
N LEU A 156 -16.35 -13.90 13.17
CA LEU A 156 -15.25 -13.59 14.09
C LEU A 156 -14.52 -12.28 13.78
N LEU A 157 -14.74 -11.67 12.61
CA LEU A 157 -14.18 -10.38 12.19
C LEU A 157 -15.23 -9.25 12.15
N LEU A 158 -16.46 -9.53 12.58
CA LEU A 158 -17.50 -8.51 12.65
C LEU A 158 -17.21 -7.50 13.77
N ASN A 159 -17.89 -6.36 13.69
CA ASN A 159 -17.73 -5.16 14.52
C ASN A 159 -16.58 -4.23 14.16
N ARG A 160 -15.67 -4.58 13.23
CA ARG A 160 -14.58 -3.68 12.82
C ARG A 160 -15.06 -2.24 12.51
N GLU A 161 -16.04 -2.10 11.63
CA GLU A 161 -16.60 -0.78 11.25
C GLU A 161 -17.40 -0.12 12.39
N PHE A 162 -18.08 -0.92 13.22
CA PHE A 162 -18.81 -0.42 14.38
C PHE A 162 -17.85 0.17 15.43
N SER A 163 -16.75 -0.53 15.73
CA SER A 163 -15.68 -0.08 16.61
C SER A 163 -15.02 1.21 16.11
N ARG A 164 -14.76 1.33 14.81
CA ARG A 164 -14.26 2.58 14.19
C ARG A 164 -15.21 3.77 14.40
N SER A 165 -16.52 3.54 14.32
CA SER A 165 -17.53 4.59 14.52
C SER A 165 -17.62 5.11 15.95
N ILE A 166 -17.29 4.28 16.94
CA ILE A 166 -17.23 4.65 18.36
C ILE A 166 -15.96 5.45 18.62
N SER A 167 -14.80 4.96 18.15
CA SER A 167 -13.50 5.62 18.35
C SER A 167 -13.45 7.06 17.80
N LYS A 168 -14.12 7.34 16.67
CA LYS A 168 -14.17 8.69 16.08
C LYS A 168 -15.09 9.67 16.81
N LYS A 169 -16.00 9.19 17.66
CA LYS A 169 -16.92 10.06 18.44
C LYS A 169 -16.35 10.47 19.80
N SER A 170 -15.22 9.89 20.20
CA SER A 170 -14.58 10.10 21.49
C SER A 170 -13.35 11.03 21.43
N ALA A 171 -13.08 11.61 20.26
CA ALA A 171 -11.97 12.55 19.99
C ALA A 171 -12.48 13.97 19.76
#